data_AF-J7GNT7-F1
#
_entry.id   AF-J7GNT7-F1
#
_cell.length_a   1.000
_cell.length_b   1.000
_cell.length_c   1.000
_cell.angle_alpha   90.00
_cell.angle_beta   90.00
_cell.angle_gamma   90.00
#
_symmetry.space_group_name_H-M   'P 1'
#
loop_
_entity.id
_entity.type
_entity.pdbx_description
1 polymer ?
#
loop_
_entity_poly.entity_id
_entity_poly.type
_entity_poly.pdbx_seq_one_letter_code
_entity_poly.pdbx_strand_id
1 'polypeptide(L)'
;KDLVDFALNALGLGQVVDTITALGTDYWNQIKQIATQLLFAGQQIWEQAKLIFAQLVSDLQNHATDALPLVVQAIGQLTSLVGQSGKRDLVDFALNALGLGQVVDTITALGTDYWNQIKQIATQLLFAGQQIWEQAKLIFAQLVSDLQNHATDALPLVVQAIGQLTS
;
A
#
# COMPACT_ATOMS: atom_id res chain seq x y z
N LYS A 1 10.89 9.45 3.36
CA LYS A 1 11.70 8.72 2.35
C LYS A 1 11.21 7.27 2.31
N ASP A 2 9.90 7.08 2.44
CA ASP A 2 9.40 6.03 3.33
C ASP A 2 8.37 5.12 2.65
N LEU A 3 7.51 5.73 1.83
CA LEU A 3 6.49 5.02 1.06
C LEU A 3 7.10 4.24 -0.12
N VAL A 4 8.12 4.83 -0.75
CA VAL A 4 8.89 4.20 -1.82
C VAL A 4 9.59 2.95 -1.28
N ASP A 5 10.28 3.08 -0.14
CA ASP A 5 11.00 1.96 0.47
C ASP A 5 10.04 0.87 0.97
N PHE A 6 8.87 1.24 1.48
CA PHE A 6 7.80 0.28 1.76
C PHE A 6 7.35 -0.47 0.51
N ALA A 7 7.02 0.23 -0.59
CA ALA A 7 6.58 -0.40 -1.83
C ALA A 7 7.64 -1.37 -2.35
N LEU A 8 8.89 -0.93 -2.43
CA LEU A 8 9.99 -1.74 -2.95
C LEU A 8 10.22 -3.01 -2.13
N ASN A 9 10.15 -2.91 -0.79
CA ASN A 9 10.28 -4.08 0.09
C ASN A 9 9.09 -5.04 -0.05
N ALA A 10 7.87 -4.51 -0.08
CA ALA A 10 6.66 -5.32 -0.20
C ALA A 10 6.57 -6.03 -1.56
N LEU A 11 7.21 -5.47 -2.60
CA LEU A 11 7.30 -6.04 -3.95
C LEU A 11 8.55 -6.94 -4.14
N GLY A 12 9.37 -7.14 -3.09
CA GLY A 12 10.50 -8.06 -3.11
C GLY A 12 11.73 -7.58 -3.89
N LEU A 13 11.82 -6.28 -4.21
CA LEU A 13 12.84 -5.76 -5.12
C LEU A 13 14.22 -5.56 -4.51
N GLY A 14 14.34 -5.71 -3.18
CA GLY A 14 15.61 -5.52 -2.47
C GLY A 14 16.77 -6.36 -3.00
N GLN A 15 16.49 -7.52 -3.60
CA GLN A 15 17.52 -8.44 -4.09
C GLN A 15 18.05 -8.11 -5.50
N VAL A 16 17.40 -7.19 -6.22
CA VAL A 16 17.74 -6.87 -7.62
C VAL A 16 18.04 -5.40 -7.84
N VAL A 17 18.12 -4.62 -6.76
CA VAL A 17 18.42 -3.17 -6.79
C VAL A 17 19.74 -2.90 -7.52
N ASP A 18 20.79 -3.64 -7.18
CA ASP A 18 22.12 -3.44 -7.77
C ASP A 18 22.13 -3.77 -9.27
N THR A 19 21.48 -4.87 -9.66
CA THR A 19 21.35 -5.27 -11.05
C THR A 19 20.61 -4.22 -11.86
N ILE A 20 19.49 -3.69 -11.35
CA ILE A 20 18.71 -2.66 -12.05
C ILE A 20 19.48 -1.34 -12.10
N THR A 21 20.14 -0.95 -11.00
CA THR A 21 20.90 0.30 -10.92
C THR A 21 22.10 0.28 -11.86
N ALA A 22 22.72 -0.88 -12.06
CA ALA A 22 23.82 -1.07 -13.01
C ALA A 22 23.40 -0.85 -14.48
N LEU A 23 22.13 -1.06 -14.82
CA LEU A 23 21.58 -0.76 -16.15
C LEU A 23 21.36 0.75 -16.39
N GLY A 24 21.33 1.53 -15.32
CA GLY A 24 21.10 2.97 -15.36
C GLY A 24 20.13 3.41 -14.26
N THR A 25 20.45 4.53 -13.61
CA THR A 25 19.63 5.11 -12.53
C THR A 25 18.21 5.45 -12.96
N ASP A 26 18.00 5.70 -14.25
CA ASP A 26 16.68 6.05 -14.80
C ASP A 26 15.70 4.87 -14.74
N TYR A 27 16.15 3.64 -15.00
CA TYR A 27 15.30 2.46 -14.87
C TYR A 27 14.90 2.21 -13.42
N TRP A 28 15.84 2.37 -12.50
CA TRP A 28 15.55 2.27 -11.07
C TRP A 28 14.58 3.37 -10.61
N ASN A 29 14.72 4.58 -11.14
CA ASN A 29 13.78 5.68 -10.85
C ASN A 29 12.37 5.40 -11.39
N GLN A 30 12.24 4.84 -12.59
CA GLN A 30 10.95 4.43 -13.14
C GLN A 30 10.29 3.34 -12.31
N ILE A 31 11.04 2.31 -11.90
CA ILE A 31 10.53 1.25 -11.02
C ILE A 31 10.06 1.82 -9.68
N LYS A 32 10.81 2.75 -9.08
CA LYS A 32 10.39 3.44 -7.84
C LYS A 32 9.08 4.21 -8.03
N GLN A 33 8.93 4.93 -9.14
CA GLN A 33 7.70 5.66 -9.44
C GLN A 33 6.51 4.72 -9.62
N ILE A 34 6.69 3.65 -10.39
CA ILE A 34 5.68 2.62 -10.62
C ILE A 34 5.29 1.92 -9.31
N ALA A 35 6.27 1.48 -8.50
CA ALA A 35 6.03 0.87 -7.20
C ALA A 35 5.21 1.79 -6.28
N THR A 36 5.50 3.09 -6.31
CA THR A 36 4.73 4.09 -5.57
C THR A 36 3.32 4.23 -6.11
N GLN A 37 3.13 4.25 -7.44
CA GLN A 37 1.81 4.34 -8.05
C GLN A 37 0.97 3.07 -7.81
N LEU A 38 1.60 1.90 -7.75
CA LEU A 38 0.94 0.62 -7.48
C LEU A 38 0.37 0.53 -6.07
N LEU A 39 0.97 1.20 -5.09
CA LEU A 39 0.37 1.35 -3.76
C LEU A 39 -1.02 2.01 -3.83
N PHE A 40 -1.29 2.74 -4.91
CA PHE A 40 -2.53 3.48 -5.10
C PHE A 40 -3.47 2.82 -6.11
N ALA A 41 -3.05 1.70 -6.70
CA ALA A 41 -3.76 1.07 -7.81
C ALA A 41 -4.87 0.08 -7.37
N GLY A 42 -5.06 -0.10 -6.07
CA GLY A 42 -6.02 -1.07 -5.50
C GLY A 42 -5.44 -2.47 -5.34
N GLN A 43 -6.08 -3.30 -4.51
CA GLN A 43 -5.59 -4.63 -4.16
C GLN A 43 -5.43 -5.56 -5.38
N GLN A 44 -6.39 -5.51 -6.32
CA GLN A 44 -6.34 -6.37 -7.51
C GLN A 44 -5.13 -6.04 -8.39
N ILE A 45 -4.83 -4.75 -8.59
CA ILE A 45 -3.68 -4.32 -9.38
C ILE A 45 -2.38 -4.59 -8.61
N TRP A 46 -2.38 -4.39 -7.29
CA TRP A 46 -1.25 -4.70 -6.42
C TRP A 46 -0.84 -6.16 -6.49
N GLU A 47 -1.79 -7.10 -6.39
CA GLU A 47 -1.49 -8.53 -6.50
C GLU A 47 -0.99 -8.92 -7.90
N GLN A 48 -1.51 -8.30 -8.96
CA GLN A 48 -0.97 -8.50 -10.32
C GLN A 48 0.46 -7.98 -10.45
N ALA A 49 0.76 -6.81 -9.87
CA ALA A 49 2.09 -6.25 -9.90
C ALA A 49 3.09 -7.08 -9.09
N LYS A 50 2.69 -7.65 -7.95
CA LYS A 50 3.52 -8.59 -7.19
C LYS A 50 3.98 -9.77 -8.04
N LEU A 51 3.10 -10.32 -8.90
CA LEU A 51 3.47 -11.41 -9.80
C LEU A 51 4.52 -10.98 -10.82
N ILE A 52 4.36 -9.80 -11.43
CA ILE A 52 5.31 -9.28 -12.42
C ILE A 52 6.66 -8.97 -11.77
N PHE A 53 6.68 -8.38 -10.57
CA PHE A 53 7.92 -8.13 -9.87
C PHE A 53 8.60 -9.41 -9.38
N ALA A 54 7.85 -10.41 -8.91
CA ALA A 54 8.41 -11.71 -8.56
C ALA A 54 9.05 -12.38 -9.78
N GLN A 55 8.41 -12.29 -10.94
CA GLN A 55 8.97 -12.79 -12.20
C GLN A 55 10.24 -12.02 -12.58
N LEU A 56 10.22 -10.68 -12.52
CA LEU A 56 11.41 -9.85 -12.78
C LEU A 56 12.57 -10.21 -11.84
N VAL A 57 12.30 -10.40 -10.54
CA VAL A 57 13.32 -10.80 -9.57
C VAL A 57 13.93 -12.14 -9.94
N SER A 58 13.09 -13.14 -10.23
CA SER A 58 13.54 -14.47 -10.66
C SER A 58 14.36 -14.39 -11.95
N ASP A 59 13.92 -13.62 -12.94
CA ASP A 59 14.60 -13.53 -14.23
C ASP A 59 15.95 -12.83 -14.09
N LEU A 60 16.03 -11.76 -13.32
CA LEU A 60 17.28 -11.04 -13.06
C LEU A 60 18.28 -11.85 -12.24
N GLN A 61 17.81 -12.70 -11.32
CA GLN A 61 18.66 -13.63 -10.58
C GLN A 61 19.23 -14.73 -11.48
N ASN A 62 18.46 -15.17 -12.48
CA ASN A 62 18.86 -16.26 -13.37
C ASN A 62 19.56 -15.79 -14.67
N HIS A 63 19.43 -14.51 -15.05
CA HIS A 63 19.89 -13.98 -16.35
C HIS A 63 20.61 -12.62 -16.21
N ALA A 64 21.64 -12.52 -15.37
CA ALA A 64 22.36 -11.27 -15.12
C ALA A 64 23.00 -10.65 -16.39
N THR A 65 23.21 -11.42 -17.47
CA THR A 65 23.86 -10.95 -18.71
C THR A 65 22.92 -10.25 -19.70
N ASP A 66 21.60 -10.46 -19.61
CA ASP A 66 20.56 -9.88 -20.48
C ASP A 66 19.45 -9.20 -19.66
N ALA A 67 19.85 -8.46 -18.63
CA ALA A 67 18.93 -7.83 -17.69
C ALA A 67 18.10 -6.66 -18.31
N LEU A 68 18.62 -5.99 -19.35
CA LEU A 68 17.97 -4.80 -19.91
C LEU A 68 16.60 -5.10 -20.54
N PRO A 69 16.44 -6.06 -21.47
CA PRO A 69 15.13 -6.42 -22.01
C PRO A 69 14.12 -6.81 -20.93
N LEU A 70 14.55 -7.55 -19.92
CA LEU A 70 13.70 -8.00 -18.80
C LEU A 70 13.15 -6.81 -18.00
N VAL A 71 14.02 -5.85 -17.65
CA VAL A 71 13.63 -4.64 -16.92
C VAL A 71 12.68 -3.78 -17.75
N VAL A 72 12.97 -3.57 -19.05
CA VAL A 72 12.10 -2.77 -19.93
C VAL A 72 10.73 -3.42 -20.10
N GLN A 73 10.68 -4.74 -20.27
CA GLN A 73 9.42 -5.48 -20.38
C GLN A 73 8.58 -5.36 -19.10
N ALA A 74 9.19 -5.57 -17.93
CA ALA A 74 8.50 -5.45 -16.65
C ALA A 74 7.96 -4.03 -16.44
N ILE A 75 8.76 -2.99 -16.71
CA ILE A 75 8.32 -1.59 -16.65
C ILE A 75 7.11 -1.35 -17.55
N GLY A 76 7.11 -1.87 -18.78
CA GLY A 76 5.98 -1.73 -19.71
C GLY A 76 4.69 -2.38 -19.18
N GLN A 77 4.79 -3.60 -18.65
CA GLN A 77 3.64 -4.30 -18.06
C GLN A 77 3.09 -3.57 -16.84
N LEU A 78 3.97 -3.12 -15.95
CA LEU A 78 3.57 -2.42 -14.72
C LEU A 78 2.99 -1.03 -15.00
N THR A 79 3.51 -0.32 -16.00
CA THR A 79 2.96 0.99 -16.42
C THR A 79 1.53 0.83 -16.94
N SER A 80 1.26 -0.23 -17.71
CA SER A 80 -0.09 -0.54 -18.18
C SER A 80 -1.05 -0.88 -17.04
N LEU A 81 -0.58 -1.58 -16.00
CA LEU A 81 -1.37 -1.90 -14.82
C LEU A 81 -1.76 -0.65 -14.03
N VAL A 82 -0.82 0.24 -13.79
CA VAL A 82 -1.10 1.49 -13.06
C VAL A 82 -2.11 2.36 -13.82
N GLY A 83 -2.00 2.44 -15.16
CA GLY A 83 -2.89 3.24 -15.99
C GLY A 83 -4.38 2.84 -15.93
N GLN A 84 -4.70 1.71 -15.29
CA GLN A 84 -6.07 1.21 -15.11
C GLN A 84 -6.72 1.62 -13.79
N SER A 85 -5.98 2.25 -12.88
CA SER A 85 -6.45 2.53 -11.51
C SER A 85 -7.16 3.89 -11.36
N GLY A 86 -8.25 3.91 -10.57
CA GLY A 86 -9.04 5.09 -10.27
C GLY A 86 -8.97 5.53 -8.80
N LYS A 87 -9.36 6.78 -8.49
CA LYS A 87 -9.37 7.33 -7.11
C LYS A 87 -10.16 6.51 -6.08
N ARG A 88 -11.09 5.66 -6.51
CA ARG A 88 -11.89 4.79 -5.63
C ARG A 88 -11.06 3.63 -5.07
N ASP A 89 -10.09 3.14 -5.85
CA ASP A 89 -9.22 2.03 -5.48
C ASP A 89 -8.24 2.41 -4.36
N LEU A 90 -7.92 3.71 -4.24
CA LEU A 90 -7.03 4.26 -3.24
C LEU A 90 -7.59 4.16 -1.81
N VAL A 91 -8.87 4.48 -1.64
CA VAL A 91 -9.53 4.43 -0.33
C VAL A 91 -9.66 2.98 0.12
N ASP A 92 -10.08 2.10 -0.79
CA ASP A 92 -10.20 0.67 -0.49
C ASP A 92 -8.85 0.02 -0.20
N PHE A 93 -7.78 0.44 -0.89
CA PHE A 93 -6.42 0.03 -0.55
C PHE A 93 -6.05 0.46 0.88
N ALA A 94 -6.23 1.74 1.22
CA ALA A 94 -5.86 2.27 2.52
C ALA A 94 -6.56 1.50 3.66
N LEU A 95 -7.87 1.30 3.51
CA LEU A 95 -8.67 0.59 4.50
C LEU A 95 -8.25 -0.88 4.67
N ASN A 96 -7.98 -1.57 3.56
CA ASN A 96 -7.52 -2.96 3.60
C ASN A 96 -6.12 -3.09 4.21
N ALA A 97 -5.20 -2.21 3.82
CA ALA A 97 -3.83 -2.21 4.32
C ALA A 97 -3.76 -1.89 5.84
N LEU A 98 -4.74 -1.14 6.35
CA LEU A 98 -4.92 -0.85 7.78
C LEU A 98 -5.78 -1.89 8.52
N GLY A 99 -6.25 -2.94 7.82
CA GLY A 99 -7.00 -4.06 8.42
C GLY A 99 -8.46 -3.73 8.79
N LEU A 100 -9.02 -2.63 8.29
CA LEU A 100 -10.33 -2.13 8.73
C LEU A 100 -11.54 -2.85 8.11
N GLY A 101 -11.31 -3.75 7.15
CA GLY A 101 -12.38 -4.49 6.47
C GLY A 101 -13.31 -5.27 7.41
N GLN A 102 -12.82 -5.66 8.59
CA GLN A 102 -13.58 -6.48 9.55
C GLN A 102 -14.50 -5.66 10.48
N VAL A 103 -14.35 -4.33 10.51
CA VAL A 103 -15.08 -3.44 11.43
C VAL A 103 -15.92 -2.39 10.72
N VAL A 104 -16.04 -2.50 9.39
CA VAL A 104 -16.82 -1.59 8.54
C VAL A 104 -18.25 -1.46 9.03
N ASP A 105 -18.92 -2.59 9.28
CA ASP A 105 -20.33 -2.61 9.68
C ASP A 105 -20.52 -1.98 11.06
N THR A 106 -19.66 -2.33 12.02
CA THR A 106 -19.68 -1.77 13.38
C THR A 106 -19.51 -0.25 13.36
N ILE A 107 -18.56 0.27 12.58
CA ILE A 107 -18.32 1.72 12.50
C ILE A 107 -19.46 2.41 11.73
N THR A 108 -19.95 1.81 10.65
CA THR A 108 -21.05 2.39 9.85
C THR A 108 -22.34 2.48 10.67
N ALA A 109 -22.59 1.53 11.57
CA ALA A 109 -23.74 1.55 12.48
C ALA A 109 -23.72 2.72 13.47
N LEU A 110 -22.55 3.30 13.77
CA LEU A 110 -22.43 4.51 14.60
C LEU A 110 -22.80 5.80 13.85
N GLY A 111 -22.90 5.72 12.52
CA GLY A 111 -23.16 6.86 11.65
C GLY A 111 -22.16 6.93 10.50
N THR A 112 -22.65 7.28 9.31
CA THR A 112 -21.83 7.37 8.09
C THR A 112 -20.70 8.39 8.20
N ASP A 113 -20.84 9.39 9.07
CA ASP A 113 -19.84 10.46 9.25
C ASP A 113 -18.54 9.94 9.87
N TYR A 114 -18.62 9.04 10.85
CA TYR A 114 -17.43 8.41 11.44
C TYR A 114 -16.69 7.54 10.42
N TRP A 115 -17.43 6.76 9.64
CA TRP A 115 -16.83 5.98 8.56
C TRP A 115 -16.20 6.86 7.48
N ASN A 116 -16.82 8.00 7.15
CA ASN A 116 -16.25 8.97 6.22
C ASN A 116 -14.96 9.61 6.76
N GLN A 117 -14.89 9.93 8.06
CA GLN A 117 -13.68 10.44 8.69
C GLN A 117 -12.56 9.41 8.66
N ILE A 118 -12.84 8.14 9.00
CA ILE A 118 -11.85 7.07 8.93
C ILE A 118 -11.32 6.87 7.50
N LYS A 119 -12.20 6.91 6.49
CA LYS A 119 -11.77 6.87 5.07
C LYS A 119 -10.82 8.01 4.71
N GLN A 120 -11.12 9.23 5.17
CA GLN A 120 -10.27 10.39 4.92
C GLN A 120 -8.91 10.25 5.61
N ILE A 121 -8.90 9.86 6.89
CA ILE A 121 -7.67 9.64 7.67
C ILE A 121 -6.83 8.54 7.03
N ALA A 122 -7.43 7.38 6.71
CA ALA A 122 -6.75 6.28 6.04
C ALA A 122 -6.08 6.73 4.73
N THR A 123 -6.80 7.52 3.94
CA THR A 123 -6.26 8.08 2.69
C THR A 123 -5.13 9.07 2.92
N GLN A 124 -5.23 9.93 3.95
CA GLN A 124 -4.18 10.90 4.28
C GLN A 124 -2.91 10.20 4.80
N LEU A 125 -3.06 9.16 5.60
CA LEU A 125 -1.96 8.39 6.18
C LEU A 125 -1.07 7.73 5.12
N LEU A 126 -1.63 7.37 3.97
CA LEU A 126 -0.84 6.89 2.84
C LEU A 126 0.24 7.89 2.39
N PHE A 127 0.07 9.18 2.67
CA PHE A 127 1.00 10.24 2.29
C PHE A 127 1.80 10.79 3.49
N ALA A 128 1.54 10.30 4.71
CA ALA A 128 2.14 10.82 5.93
C ALA A 128 3.56 10.28 6.21
N GLY A 129 4.03 9.29 5.46
CA GLY A 129 5.33 8.63 5.66
C GLY A 129 5.22 7.36 6.51
N GLN A 130 6.30 6.58 6.57
CA GLN A 130 6.32 5.20 7.08
C GLN A 130 6.21 5.19 8.59
N GLN A 131 6.89 6.12 9.27
CA GLN A 131 6.79 6.23 10.72
C GLN A 131 5.33 6.49 11.15
N ILE A 132 4.66 7.43 10.49
CA ILE A 132 3.25 7.76 10.78
C ILE A 132 2.33 6.60 10.37
N TRP A 133 2.60 5.95 9.24
CA TRP A 133 1.86 4.79 8.76
C TRP A 133 1.93 3.60 9.73
N GLU A 134 3.12 3.24 10.22
CA GLU A 134 3.29 2.15 11.17
C GLU A 134 2.64 2.46 12.52
N GLN A 135 2.71 3.72 12.98
CA GLN A 135 1.97 4.15 14.17
C GLN A 135 0.46 4.03 13.96
N ALA A 136 -0.06 4.43 12.80
CA ALA A 136 -1.48 4.31 12.49
C ALA A 136 -1.93 2.86 12.38
N LYS A 137 -1.11 1.96 11.83
CA LYS A 137 -1.38 0.52 11.83
C LYS A 137 -1.59 -0.02 13.23
N LEU A 138 -0.78 0.40 14.20
CA LEU A 138 -0.94 -0.02 15.61
C LEU A 138 -2.26 0.49 16.19
N ILE A 139 -2.58 1.76 15.97
CA ILE A 139 -3.84 2.37 16.45
C ILE A 139 -5.05 1.67 15.83
N PHE A 140 -5.04 1.44 14.51
CA PHE A 140 -6.14 0.76 13.83
C PHE A 140 -6.24 -0.73 14.18
N ALA A 141 -5.12 -1.43 14.37
CA ALA A 141 -5.14 -2.81 14.84
C ALA A 141 -5.77 -2.92 16.24
N GLN A 142 -5.44 -1.98 17.13
CA GLN A 142 -6.06 -1.88 18.45
C GLN A 142 -7.56 -1.59 18.31
N LEU A 143 -7.96 -0.62 17.49
CA LEU A 143 -9.36 -0.33 17.22
C LEU A 143 -10.12 -1.56 16.70
N VAL A 144 -9.53 -2.31 15.76
CA VAL A 144 -10.13 -3.53 15.21
C VAL A 144 -10.35 -4.56 16.31
N SER A 145 -9.31 -4.82 17.12
CA SER A 145 -9.38 -5.74 18.25
C SER A 145 -10.45 -5.31 19.25
N ASP A 146 -10.50 -4.04 19.63
CA ASP A 146 -11.45 -3.53 20.62
C ASP A 146 -12.89 -3.60 20.10
N LEU A 147 -13.14 -3.24 18.84
CA LEU A 147 -14.47 -3.32 18.24
C LEU A 147 -14.96 -4.77 18.07
N GLN A 148 -14.05 -5.72 17.83
CA GLN A 148 -14.40 -7.14 17.78
C GLN A 148 -14.76 -7.70 19.15
N ASN A 149 -14.10 -7.23 20.21
CA ASN A 149 -14.32 -7.70 21.57
C ASN A 149 -15.44 -6.94 22.30
N HIS A 150 -15.74 -5.69 21.91
CA HIS A 150 -16.62 -4.76 22.62
C HIS A 150 -17.60 -4.00 21.69
N ALA A 151 -18.37 -4.73 20.87
CA ALA A 151 -19.29 -4.13 19.89
C ALA A 151 -20.34 -3.17 20.50
N THR A 152 -20.67 -3.28 21.79
CA THR A 152 -21.63 -2.40 22.49
C THR A 152 -21.07 -1.02 22.86
N ASP A 153 -19.75 -0.84 22.93
CA ASP A 153 -19.08 0.43 23.31
C ASP A 153 -18.25 1.01 22.16
N ALA A 154 -18.69 0.79 20.92
CA ALA A 154 -17.92 1.13 19.73
C ALA A 154 -17.69 2.65 19.55
N LEU A 155 -18.61 3.51 20.00
CA LEU A 155 -18.50 4.96 19.80
C LEU A 155 -17.27 5.58 20.51
N PRO A 156 -17.06 5.40 21.83
CA PRO A 156 -15.85 5.88 22.50
C PRO A 156 -14.56 5.39 21.85
N LEU A 157 -14.51 4.12 21.44
CA LEU A 157 -13.33 3.49 20.82
C LEU A 157 -12.99 4.16 19.47
N VAL A 158 -14.00 4.37 18.62
CA VAL A 158 -13.82 5.04 17.33
C VAL A 158 -13.39 6.49 17.51
N VAL A 159 -14.00 7.23 18.44
CA VAL A 159 -13.64 8.63 18.72
C VAL A 159 -12.20 8.73 19.24
N GLN A 160 -11.80 7.82 20.13
CA GLN A 160 -10.44 7.77 20.66
C GLN A 160 -9.42 7.50 19.54
N ALA A 161 -9.66 6.50 18.69
CA ALA A 161 -8.77 6.17 17.59
C ALA A 161 -8.63 7.34 16.60
N ILE A 162 -9.73 7.99 16.23
CA ILE A 162 -9.71 9.19 15.38
C ILE A 162 -8.87 10.28 16.05
N GLY A 163 -9.10 10.55 17.34
CA GLY A 163 -8.34 11.55 18.09
C GLY A 163 -6.83 11.28 18.07
N GLN A 164 -6.41 10.03 18.29
CA GLN A 164 -5.00 9.63 18.24
C GLN A 164 -4.36 9.82 16.86
N LEU A 165 -5.14 9.68 15.78
CA LEU A 165 -4.66 9.78 14.41
C LEU A 165 -4.63 11.22 13.87
N THR A 166 -5.35 12.14 14.51
CA THR A 166 -5.44 13.56 14.11
C THR A 166 -4.71 14.50 15.06
N SER A 167 -4.04 13.98 16.09
CA SER A 167 -3.30 14.76 17.10
C SER A 167 -1.90 15.16 16.64
#